data_AF-A0A449BDW8-F1
#
_entry.id   AF-A0A449BDW8-F1
#
_cell.length_a   1.000
_cell.length_b   1.000
_cell.length_c   1.000
_cell.angle_alpha   90.00
_cell.angle_beta   90.00
_cell.angle_gamma   90.00
#
_symmetry.space_group_name_H-M   'P 1'
#
loop_
_entity.id
_entity.type
_entity.pdbx_description
1 polymer ?
#
loop_
_entity_poly.entity_id
_entity_poly.type
_entity_poly.pdbx_seq_one_letter_code
_entity_poly.pdbx_strand_id
1 'polypeptide(L)'
;MSHPFHENLRNLRIKNNLTQDELANILDVSRQAISKWERGEGLPDLHNLSLLAKALGVTVDELIGEQKEEKAKETNQRKYEESFGHRAGNFFQRLIYKGNNATNSKKAKEIRKKLLVFGGIGLGVGILLVIIGFIGFATSAMKSVENFGSGASPVIFMPVFLIGGIIASISGYAIYAGLAIVVGGVATKFLDETTYCPNCHDKVDHDEKVCSNCGTKLSKVCDCGKVNEVSDTYCRECGKKLN
;
A
#
# COMPACT_ATOMS: atom_id res chain seq x y z
N MET A 1 -39.11 2.86 8.39
CA MET A 1 -39.50 3.50 9.68
C MET A 1 -39.43 2.40 10.73
N SER A 2 -38.56 2.52 11.73
CA SER A 2 -38.60 1.64 12.90
C SER A 2 -39.86 2.00 13.70
N HIS A 3 -40.73 1.03 13.94
CA HIS A 3 -41.88 1.23 14.81
C HIS A 3 -41.44 1.06 16.26
N PRO A 4 -41.87 1.93 17.18
CA PRO A 4 -41.63 1.72 18.61
C PRO A 4 -42.23 0.37 19.04
N PHE A 5 -41.58 -0.30 19.99
CA PHE A 5 -41.90 -1.66 20.43
C PHE A 5 -43.41 -1.98 20.56
N HIS A 6 -44.19 -1.08 21.17
CA HIS A 6 -45.63 -1.29 21.39
C HIS A 6 -46.45 -1.37 20.09
N GLU A 7 -46.16 -0.53 19.10
CA GLU A 7 -46.77 -0.60 17.77
C GLU A 7 -46.33 -1.86 17.04
N ASN A 8 -45.05 -2.21 17.14
CA ASN A 8 -44.48 -3.36 16.45
C ASN A 8 -45.03 -4.68 17.01
N LEU A 9 -45.17 -4.78 18.34
CA LEU A 9 -45.82 -5.90 19.02
C LEU A 9 -47.25 -6.11 18.50
N ARG A 10 -48.04 -5.03 18.44
CA ARG A 10 -49.42 -5.08 17.93
C ARG A 10 -49.45 -5.53 16.46
N ASN A 11 -48.57 -4.99 15.63
CA ASN A 11 -48.49 -5.33 14.21
C ASN A 11 -48.11 -6.81 14.01
N LEU A 12 -47.13 -7.31 14.76
CA LEU A 12 -46.71 -8.71 14.70
C LEU A 12 -47.81 -9.65 15.19
N ARG A 13 -48.55 -9.27 16.25
CA ARG A 13 -49.70 -10.07 16.73
C ARG A 13 -50.78 -10.17 15.65
N ILE A 14 -51.15 -9.05 15.03
CA ILE A 14 -52.15 -9.03 13.94
C ILE A 14 -51.67 -9.84 12.74
N LYS A 15 -50.38 -9.73 12.38
CA LYS A 15 -49.77 -10.50 11.28
C LYS A 15 -49.81 -12.01 11.51
N ASN A 16 -49.73 -12.44 12.77
CA ASN A 16 -49.87 -13.84 13.18
C ASN A 16 -51.33 -14.28 13.38
N ASN A 17 -52.31 -13.43 13.04
CA ASN A 17 -53.75 -13.69 13.21
C ASN A 17 -54.16 -14.03 14.65
N LEU A 18 -53.46 -13.48 15.65
CA LEU A 18 -53.74 -13.72 17.07
C LEU A 18 -54.57 -12.56 17.66
N THR A 19 -55.55 -12.90 18.49
CA THR A 19 -56.22 -11.94 19.39
C THR A 19 -55.34 -11.65 20.62
N GLN A 20 -55.64 -10.57 21.35
CA GLN A 20 -54.92 -10.27 22.60
C GLN A 20 -55.11 -11.39 23.63
N ASP A 21 -56.28 -12.03 23.64
CA ASP A 21 -56.60 -13.17 24.52
C ASP A 21 -55.78 -14.41 24.15
N GLU A 22 -55.67 -14.73 22.86
CA GLU A 22 -54.87 -15.86 22.40
C GLU A 22 -53.38 -15.66 22.68
N LEU A 23 -52.86 -14.45 22.44
CA LEU A 23 -51.46 -14.15 22.75
C LEU A 23 -51.21 -14.20 24.27
N ALA A 24 -52.14 -13.71 25.08
CA ALA A 24 -52.06 -13.77 26.53
C ALA A 24 -52.02 -15.22 27.02
N ASN A 25 -52.86 -16.09 26.46
CA ASN A 25 -52.88 -17.52 26.77
C ASN A 25 -51.57 -18.24 26.38
N ILE A 26 -50.98 -17.90 25.23
CA ILE A 26 -49.70 -18.47 24.79
C ILE A 26 -48.56 -18.10 25.75
N LEU A 27 -48.60 -16.89 26.31
CA LEU A 27 -47.57 -16.37 27.20
C LEU A 27 -47.83 -16.65 28.69
N ASP A 28 -48.96 -17.26 29.03
CA ASP A 28 -49.42 -17.44 30.41
C ASP A 28 -49.45 -16.12 31.20
N VAL A 29 -50.00 -15.07 30.57
CA VAL A 29 -50.16 -13.74 31.17
C VAL A 29 -51.61 -13.28 31.06
N SER A 30 -51.96 -12.22 31.80
CA SER A 30 -53.29 -11.64 31.68
C SER A 30 -53.45 -10.87 30.37
N ARG A 31 -54.65 -10.89 29.79
CA ARG A 31 -55.01 -10.07 28.63
C ARG A 31 -54.72 -8.58 28.86
N GLN A 32 -54.90 -8.10 30.10
CA GLN A 32 -54.59 -6.74 30.48
C GLN A 32 -53.10 -6.42 30.31
N ALA A 33 -52.19 -7.37 30.56
CA ALA A 33 -50.76 -7.20 30.36
C ALA A 33 -50.42 -6.97 28.87
N ILE A 34 -50.93 -7.82 27.98
CA ILE A 34 -50.78 -7.65 26.52
C ILE A 34 -51.30 -6.27 26.08
N SER A 35 -52.49 -5.90 26.56
CA SER A 35 -53.12 -4.64 26.23
C SER A 35 -52.31 -3.42 26.71
N LYS A 36 -51.70 -3.52 27.90
CA LYS A 36 -50.81 -2.49 28.46
C LYS A 36 -49.54 -2.33 27.64
N TRP A 37 -48.94 -3.45 27.20
CA TRP A 37 -47.75 -3.44 26.35
C TRP A 37 -48.03 -2.86 24.97
N GLU A 38 -49.17 -3.19 24.35
CA GLU A 38 -49.56 -2.65 23.03
C GLU A 38 -49.93 -1.16 23.07
N ARG A 39 -50.38 -0.65 24.22
CA ARG A 39 -50.62 0.79 24.42
C ARG A 39 -49.38 1.57 24.86
N GLY A 40 -48.25 0.90 25.11
CA GLY A 40 -47.03 1.55 25.61
C GLY A 40 -47.11 2.02 27.07
N GLU A 41 -48.12 1.59 27.82
CA GLU A 41 -48.34 1.93 29.24
C GLU A 41 -47.47 1.09 30.19
N GLY A 42 -46.67 0.17 29.64
CA GLY A 42 -45.72 -0.67 30.36
C GLY A 42 -44.91 -1.52 29.38
N LEU A 43 -43.81 -2.09 29.86
CA LEU A 43 -42.96 -2.99 29.09
C LEU A 43 -43.02 -4.41 29.69
N PRO A 44 -42.90 -5.45 28.87
CA PRO A 44 -42.66 -6.80 29.37
C PRO A 44 -41.27 -6.87 30.01
N ASP A 45 -41.11 -7.76 30.99
CA ASP A 45 -39.79 -8.13 31.47
C ASP A 45 -39.01 -8.94 30.41
N LEU A 46 -37.74 -9.23 30.69
CA LEU A 46 -36.87 -9.96 29.78
C LEU A 46 -37.40 -11.37 29.43
N HIS A 47 -38.07 -12.03 30.38
CA HIS A 47 -38.63 -13.36 30.18
C HIS A 47 -39.81 -13.31 29.19
N ASN A 48 -40.76 -12.42 29.46
CA ASN A 48 -41.92 -12.17 28.61
C ASN A 48 -41.53 -11.64 27.24
N LEU A 49 -40.48 -10.82 27.13
CA LEU A 49 -39.95 -10.35 25.86
C LEU A 49 -39.42 -11.50 24.99
N SER A 50 -38.71 -12.46 25.60
CA SER A 50 -38.24 -13.66 24.90
C SER A 50 -39.41 -14.56 24.47
N LEU A 51 -40.43 -14.70 25.31
CA LEU A 51 -41.65 -15.46 24.98
C LEU A 51 -42.44 -14.81 23.85
N LEU A 52 -42.60 -13.48 23.87
CA LEU A 52 -43.24 -12.74 22.78
C LEU A 52 -42.55 -12.98 21.45
N ALA A 53 -41.22 -12.88 21.42
CA ALA A 53 -40.44 -13.11 20.20
C ALA A 53 -40.65 -14.53 19.66
N LYS A 54 -40.63 -15.54 20.55
CA LYS A 54 -40.91 -16.93 20.18
C LYS A 54 -42.34 -17.15 19.69
N ALA A 55 -43.33 -16.62 20.40
CA ALA A 55 -44.75 -16.76 20.07
C ALA A 55 -45.10 -16.11 18.73
N LEU A 56 -44.42 -15.02 18.37
CA LEU A 56 -44.65 -14.25 17.15
C LEU A 56 -43.71 -14.65 15.99
N GLY A 57 -42.80 -15.59 16.22
CA GLY A 57 -41.88 -16.13 15.22
C GLY A 57 -40.81 -15.16 14.73
N VAL A 58 -40.37 -14.21 15.58
CA VAL A 58 -39.37 -13.18 15.25
C VAL A 58 -38.21 -13.18 16.23
N THR A 59 -37.11 -12.49 15.92
CA THR A 59 -36.07 -12.23 16.93
C THR A 59 -36.49 -11.13 17.90
N VAL A 60 -35.85 -11.06 19.08
CA VAL A 60 -36.08 -9.96 20.02
C VAL A 60 -35.76 -8.61 19.37
N ASP A 61 -34.66 -8.54 18.60
CA ASP A 61 -34.27 -7.34 17.84
C ASP A 61 -35.37 -6.90 16.85
N GLU A 62 -35.96 -7.86 16.13
CA GLU A 62 -37.07 -7.63 15.21
C GLU A 62 -38.34 -7.19 15.94
N LEU A 63 -38.59 -7.68 17.16
CA LEU A 63 -39.71 -7.30 18.01
C LEU A 63 -39.57 -5.88 18.58
N ILE A 64 -38.35 -5.45 18.95
CA ILE A 64 -38.10 -4.09 19.47
C ILE A 64 -37.92 -3.03 18.36
N GLY A 65 -37.88 -3.44 17.10
CA GLY A 65 -37.84 -2.53 15.95
C GLY A 65 -36.44 -2.20 15.43
N GLU A 66 -35.41 -2.94 15.85
CA GLU A 66 -34.06 -2.84 15.29
C GLU A 66 -33.99 -3.66 14.00
N GLN A 67 -34.15 -3.00 12.84
CA GLN A 67 -33.93 -3.67 11.56
C GLN A 67 -32.43 -3.89 11.29
N LYS A 68 -32.08 -5.10 10.85
CA LYS A 68 -30.72 -5.57 10.48
C LYS A 68 -30.00 -4.76 9.38
N GLU A 69 -30.59 -3.70 8.85
CA GLU A 69 -30.07 -2.96 7.70
C GLU A 69 -28.79 -2.16 7.99
N GLU A 70 -28.56 -1.72 9.24
CA GLU A 70 -27.36 -0.93 9.58
C GLU A 70 -26.10 -1.81 9.73
N LYS A 71 -26.22 -2.99 10.35
CA LYS A 71 -25.08 -3.92 10.50
C LYS A 71 -24.60 -4.50 9.16
N ALA A 72 -25.48 -4.61 8.16
CA ALA A 72 -25.13 -5.09 6.82
C ALA A 72 -24.31 -4.07 6.00
N LYS A 73 -24.50 -2.76 6.21
CA LYS A 73 -23.77 -1.70 5.50
C LYS A 73 -22.33 -1.57 5.99
N GLU A 74 -22.12 -1.56 7.31
CA GLU A 74 -20.76 -1.49 7.89
C GLU A 74 -19.90 -2.71 7.54
N THR A 75 -20.51 -3.89 7.51
CA THR A 75 -19.81 -5.14 7.16
C THR A 75 -19.42 -5.16 5.68
N ASN A 76 -20.28 -4.69 4.79
CA ASN A 76 -19.98 -4.59 3.36
C ASN A 76 -18.92 -3.52 3.05
N GLN A 77 -18.94 -2.40 3.77
CA GLN A 77 -17.96 -1.32 3.55
C GLN A 77 -16.54 -1.73 3.97
N ARG A 78 -16.38 -2.36 5.14
CA ARG A 78 -15.08 -2.93 5.56
C ARG A 78 -14.56 -3.97 4.57
N LYS A 79 -15.43 -4.86 4.09
CA LYS A 79 -15.06 -5.90 3.11
C LYS A 79 -14.63 -5.31 1.76
N TYR A 80 -15.20 -4.16 1.38
CA TYR A 80 -14.82 -3.44 0.17
C TYR A 80 -13.46 -2.74 0.32
N GLU A 81 -13.21 -2.09 1.45
CA GLU A 81 -11.93 -1.44 1.76
C GLU A 81 -10.77 -2.45 1.83
N GLU A 82 -10.98 -3.60 2.49
CA GLU A 82 -10.00 -4.70 2.53
C GLU A 82 -9.73 -5.29 1.13
N SER A 83 -10.79 -5.53 0.35
CA SER A 83 -10.66 -6.06 -1.02
C SER A 83 -9.93 -5.08 -1.95
N PHE A 84 -10.21 -3.78 -1.81
CA PHE A 84 -9.54 -2.73 -2.56
C PHE A 84 -8.07 -2.61 -2.17
N GLY A 85 -7.76 -2.59 -0.86
CA GLY A 85 -6.39 -2.55 -0.34
C GLY A 85 -5.57 -3.74 -0.84
N HIS A 86 -6.11 -4.96 -0.76
CA HIS A 86 -5.45 -6.16 -1.27
C HIS A 86 -5.24 -6.11 -2.79
N ARG A 87 -6.22 -5.61 -3.56
CA ARG A 87 -6.08 -5.49 -5.02
C ARG A 87 -5.05 -4.42 -5.41
N ALA A 88 -5.01 -3.30 -4.69
CA ALA A 88 -4.02 -2.25 -4.89
C ALA A 88 -2.60 -2.74 -4.54
N GLY A 89 -2.43 -3.42 -3.40
CA GLY A 89 -1.16 -4.03 -3.00
C GLY A 89 -0.62 -4.99 -4.06
N ASN A 90 -1.45 -5.95 -4.49
CA ASN A 90 -1.12 -6.90 -5.56
C ASN A 90 -0.71 -6.21 -6.88
N PHE A 91 -1.37 -5.09 -7.23
CA PHE A 91 -1.01 -4.30 -8.40
C PHE A 91 0.36 -3.64 -8.24
N PHE A 92 0.63 -2.99 -7.11
CA PHE A 92 1.92 -2.35 -6.83
C PHE A 92 3.07 -3.37 -6.75
N GLN A 93 2.86 -4.52 -6.12
CA GLN A 93 3.81 -5.64 -6.07
C GLN A 93 4.25 -6.04 -7.49
N ARG A 94 3.29 -6.16 -8.41
CA ARG A 94 3.55 -6.51 -9.81
C ARG A 94 4.32 -5.40 -10.54
N LEU A 95 4.08 -4.13 -10.22
CA LEU A 95 4.85 -3.01 -10.79
C LEU A 95 6.30 -3.02 -10.29
N ILE A 96 6.52 -3.21 -8.99
CA ILE A 96 7.86 -3.29 -8.40
C ILE A 96 8.62 -4.48 -9.00
N TYR A 97 7.99 -5.66 -9.08
CA TYR A 97 8.58 -6.84 -9.70
C TYR A 97 8.99 -6.59 -11.16
N LYS A 98 8.10 -6.01 -11.97
CA LYS A 98 8.41 -5.67 -13.37
C LYS A 98 9.53 -4.63 -13.47
N GLY A 99 9.50 -3.61 -12.62
CA GLY A 99 10.51 -2.56 -12.53
C GLY A 99 11.88 -3.13 -12.16
N ASN A 100 11.94 -3.95 -11.11
CA ASN A 100 13.16 -4.61 -10.64
C ASN A 100 13.75 -5.52 -11.75
N ASN A 101 12.93 -6.34 -12.40
CA ASN A 101 13.41 -7.18 -13.48
C ASN A 101 13.91 -6.34 -14.67
N ALA A 102 13.26 -5.22 -15.00
CA ALA A 102 13.71 -4.33 -16.06
C ALA A 102 15.08 -3.68 -15.74
N THR A 103 15.24 -3.10 -14.55
CA THR A 103 16.45 -2.36 -14.14
C THR A 103 17.63 -3.25 -13.72
N ASN A 104 17.37 -4.43 -13.16
CA ASN A 104 18.39 -5.36 -12.67
C ASN A 104 18.64 -6.56 -13.61
N SER A 105 17.99 -6.61 -14.77
CA SER A 105 18.28 -7.62 -15.80
C SER A 105 19.77 -7.62 -16.20
N LYS A 106 20.28 -8.78 -16.63
CA LYS A 106 21.65 -8.91 -17.16
C LYS A 106 21.90 -7.90 -18.29
N LYS A 107 20.92 -7.71 -19.17
CA LYS A 107 20.96 -6.72 -20.27
C LYS A 107 21.07 -5.30 -19.75
N ALA A 108 20.25 -4.90 -18.78
CA ALA A 108 20.32 -3.55 -18.19
C ALA A 108 21.67 -3.29 -17.50
N LYS A 109 22.21 -4.28 -16.78
CA LYS A 109 23.55 -4.20 -16.18
C LYS A 109 24.65 -4.03 -17.23
N GLU A 110 24.56 -4.74 -18.34
CA GLU A 110 25.50 -4.61 -19.45
C GLU A 110 25.40 -3.22 -20.12
N ILE A 111 24.18 -2.76 -20.40
CA ILE A 111 23.92 -1.42 -20.97
C ILE A 111 24.46 -0.33 -20.05
N ARG A 112 24.13 -0.37 -18.75
CA ARG A 112 24.67 0.53 -17.73
C ARG A 112 26.19 0.56 -17.76
N LYS A 113 26.84 -0.61 -17.76
CA LYS A 113 28.31 -0.71 -17.76
C LYS A 113 28.89 -0.05 -19.01
N LYS A 114 28.33 -0.33 -20.19
CA LYS A 114 28.77 0.29 -21.46
C LYS A 114 28.60 1.81 -21.41
N LEU A 115 27.44 2.32 -21.00
CA LEU A 115 27.16 3.75 -20.89
C LEU A 115 28.16 4.47 -19.98
N LEU A 116 28.42 3.93 -18.79
CA LEU A 116 29.36 4.53 -17.84
C LEU A 116 30.81 4.49 -18.33
N VAL A 117 31.24 3.40 -18.99
CA VAL A 117 32.61 3.28 -19.50
C VAL A 117 32.82 4.19 -20.71
N PHE A 118 31.94 4.15 -21.72
CA PHE A 118 32.06 5.02 -22.89
C PHE A 118 31.91 6.50 -22.51
N GLY A 119 30.96 6.82 -21.63
CA GLY A 119 30.79 8.16 -21.11
C GLY A 119 32.01 8.65 -20.31
N GLY A 120 32.60 7.80 -19.46
CA GLY A 120 33.81 8.17 -18.70
C GLY A 120 35.01 8.43 -19.60
N ILE A 121 35.27 7.55 -20.57
CA ILE A 121 36.37 7.72 -21.54
C ILE A 121 36.13 8.98 -22.39
N GLY A 122 34.92 9.14 -22.93
CA GLY A 122 34.56 10.28 -23.76
C GLY A 122 34.65 11.61 -23.01
N LEU A 123 34.22 11.65 -21.74
CA LEU A 123 34.35 12.84 -20.91
C LEU A 123 35.82 13.22 -20.68
N GLY A 124 36.68 12.24 -20.40
CA GLY A 124 38.12 12.47 -20.25
C GLY A 124 38.77 13.00 -21.53
N VAL A 125 38.47 12.39 -22.68
CA VAL A 125 38.96 12.85 -24.00
C VAL A 125 38.43 14.25 -24.33
N GLY A 126 37.14 14.50 -24.10
CA GLY A 126 36.51 15.80 -24.37
C GLY A 126 37.13 16.92 -23.54
N ILE A 127 37.29 16.71 -22.23
CA ILE A 127 37.94 17.68 -21.33
C ILE A 127 39.39 17.93 -21.77
N LEU A 128 40.14 16.88 -22.14
CA LEU A 128 41.50 17.02 -22.62
C LEU A 128 41.58 17.89 -23.89
N LEU A 129 40.68 17.67 -24.85
CA LEU A 129 40.61 18.50 -26.07
C LEU A 129 40.22 19.94 -25.78
N VAL A 130 39.32 20.17 -24.83
CA VAL A 130 38.97 21.54 -24.36
C VAL A 130 40.20 22.23 -23.79
N ILE A 131 40.98 21.55 -22.94
CA ILE A 131 42.20 22.10 -22.34
C ILE A 131 43.25 22.39 -23.42
N ILE A 132 43.51 21.44 -24.33
CA ILE A 132 44.47 21.60 -25.43
C ILE A 132 44.03 22.75 -26.35
N GLY A 133 42.75 22.80 -26.72
CA GLY A 133 42.20 23.86 -27.56
C GLY A 133 42.31 25.23 -26.87
N PHE A 134 42.01 25.32 -25.57
CA PHE A 134 42.09 26.56 -24.82
C PHE A 134 43.54 27.05 -24.66
N ILE A 135 44.46 26.17 -24.23
CA ILE A 135 45.87 26.51 -24.06
C ILE A 135 46.49 26.87 -25.42
N GLY A 136 46.19 26.11 -26.47
CA GLY A 136 46.67 26.38 -27.82
C GLY A 136 46.18 27.72 -28.34
N PHE A 137 44.89 28.03 -28.14
CA PHE A 137 44.33 29.33 -28.49
C PHE A 137 45.01 30.47 -27.73
N ALA A 138 45.13 30.37 -26.40
CA ALA A 138 45.71 31.41 -25.55
C ALA A 138 47.19 31.66 -25.89
N THR A 139 47.98 30.60 -26.06
CA THR A 139 49.40 30.72 -26.41
C THR A 139 49.61 31.28 -27.81
N SER A 140 48.82 30.86 -28.80
CA SER A 140 48.88 31.44 -30.16
C SER A 140 48.43 32.90 -30.18
N ALA A 141 47.39 33.26 -29.41
CA ALA A 141 46.90 34.63 -29.36
C ALA A 141 47.97 35.59 -28.79
N MET A 142 48.64 35.20 -27.68
CA MET A 142 49.74 36.00 -27.11
C MET A 142 50.91 36.13 -28.09
N LYS A 143 51.33 35.03 -28.74
CA LYS A 143 52.42 35.07 -29.74
C LYS A 143 52.09 35.93 -30.95
N SER A 144 50.83 36.01 -31.37
CA SER A 144 50.40 36.83 -32.50
C SER A 144 50.56 38.34 -32.24
N VAL A 145 50.58 38.75 -30.97
CA VAL A 145 50.81 40.15 -30.56
C VAL A 145 52.31 40.46 -30.53
N GLU A 146 53.12 39.52 -30.03
CA GLU A 146 54.57 39.71 -29.90
C GLU A 146 55.30 39.64 -31.25
N ASN A 147 54.93 38.69 -32.11
CA ASN A 147 55.56 38.48 -33.41
C ASN A 147 54.51 38.45 -34.51
N PHE A 148 54.28 39.59 -35.15
CA PHE A 148 53.40 39.69 -36.31
C PHE A 148 53.89 38.78 -37.45
N GLY A 149 53.23 37.62 -37.62
CA GLY A 149 53.39 36.75 -38.79
C GLY A 149 54.17 35.44 -38.60
N SER A 150 54.80 35.18 -37.45
CA SER A 150 55.65 33.99 -37.25
C SER A 150 55.07 32.95 -36.26
N GLY A 151 53.78 32.64 -36.38
CA GLY A 151 53.11 31.67 -35.50
C GLY A 151 51.86 31.05 -36.11
N ALA A 152 51.42 29.92 -35.55
CA ALA A 152 50.18 29.27 -35.95
C ALA A 152 48.96 30.14 -35.57
N SER A 153 48.06 30.37 -36.54
CA SER A 153 46.87 31.20 -36.35
C SER A 153 46.00 30.67 -35.20
N PRO A 154 45.59 31.50 -34.22
CA PRO A 154 44.76 31.07 -33.09
C PRO A 154 43.46 30.38 -33.51
N VAL A 155 42.95 30.72 -34.70
CA VAL A 155 41.70 30.19 -35.27
C VAL A 155 41.71 28.66 -35.39
N ILE A 156 42.87 28.03 -35.58
CA ILE A 156 42.96 26.58 -35.76
C ILE A 156 42.62 25.79 -34.47
N PHE A 157 42.73 26.42 -33.31
CA PHE A 157 42.45 25.77 -32.02
C PHE A 157 40.97 25.86 -31.63
N MET A 158 40.22 26.76 -32.26
CA MET A 158 38.80 26.98 -31.97
C MET A 158 37.96 25.70 -32.27
N PRO A 159 38.13 25.02 -33.42
CA PRO A 159 37.46 23.75 -33.68
C PRO A 159 37.79 22.67 -32.65
N VAL A 160 39.04 22.57 -32.19
CA VAL A 160 39.48 21.58 -31.19
C VAL A 160 38.74 21.79 -29.87
N PHE A 161 38.64 23.06 -29.43
CA PHE A 161 37.90 23.43 -28.23
C PHE A 161 36.40 23.09 -28.36
N LEU A 162 35.76 23.43 -29.48
CA LEU A 162 34.34 23.15 -29.71
C LEU A 162 34.05 21.65 -29.78
N ILE A 163 34.86 20.89 -30.52
CA ILE A 163 34.73 19.43 -30.63
C ILE A 163 34.87 18.79 -29.25
N GLY A 164 35.86 19.23 -28.46
CA GLY A 164 36.04 18.77 -27.09
C GLY A 164 34.80 19.01 -26.21
N GLY A 165 34.21 20.21 -26.31
CA GLY A 165 33.00 20.57 -25.57
C GLY A 165 31.77 19.73 -25.96
N ILE A 166 31.58 19.47 -27.26
CA ILE A 166 30.50 18.60 -27.76
C ILE A 166 30.68 17.17 -27.26
N ILE A 167 31.90 16.61 -27.36
CA ILE A 167 32.21 15.26 -26.89
C ILE A 167 31.96 15.15 -25.38
N ALA A 168 32.44 16.11 -24.59
CA ALA A 168 32.22 16.13 -23.14
C ALA A 168 30.72 16.18 -22.79
N SER A 169 29.95 16.97 -23.52
CA SER A 169 28.49 17.10 -23.31
C SER A 169 27.74 15.80 -23.61
N ILE A 170 27.99 15.19 -24.78
CA ILE A 170 27.37 13.90 -25.15
C ILE A 170 27.75 12.80 -24.15
N SER A 171 29.01 12.77 -23.75
CA SER A 171 29.52 11.82 -22.76
C SER A 171 28.85 11.99 -21.39
N GLY A 172 28.59 13.24 -20.99
CA GLY A 172 27.84 13.55 -19.77
C GLY A 172 26.43 12.96 -19.78
N TYR A 173 25.69 13.08 -20.89
CA TYR A 173 24.38 12.44 -21.03
C TYR A 173 24.45 10.91 -20.96
N ALA A 174 25.48 10.29 -21.54
CA ALA A 174 25.68 8.85 -21.44
C ALA A 174 25.93 8.40 -19.98
N ILE A 175 26.75 9.14 -19.23
CA ILE A 175 26.97 8.88 -17.79
C ILE A 175 25.66 9.04 -17.04
N TYR A 176 24.91 10.12 -17.27
CA TYR A 176 23.63 10.38 -16.62
C TYR A 176 22.63 9.24 -16.86
N ALA A 177 22.48 8.78 -18.10
CA ALA A 177 21.63 7.64 -18.44
C ALA A 177 22.08 6.35 -17.72
N GLY A 178 23.39 6.10 -17.65
CA GLY A 178 23.96 5.00 -16.89
C GLY A 178 23.63 5.08 -15.40
N LEU A 179 23.77 6.27 -14.79
CA LEU A 179 23.47 6.54 -13.39
C LEU A 179 21.98 6.38 -13.06
N ALA A 180 21.08 6.82 -13.94
CA ALA A 180 19.64 6.66 -13.76
C ALA A 180 19.24 5.17 -13.62
N ILE A 181 19.86 4.28 -14.41
CA ILE A 181 19.64 2.82 -14.29
C ILE A 181 20.13 2.29 -12.94
N VAL A 182 21.21 2.86 -12.38
CA VAL A 182 21.73 2.48 -11.05
C VAL A 182 20.72 2.83 -9.97
N VAL A 183 20.30 4.09 -9.97
CA VAL A 183 19.36 4.61 -8.97
C VAL A 183 18.06 3.84 -9.05
N GLY A 184 17.52 3.65 -10.25
CA GLY A 184 16.33 2.83 -10.47
C GLY A 184 16.50 1.40 -9.96
N GLY A 185 17.62 0.74 -10.27
CA GLY A 185 17.89 -0.62 -9.81
C GLY A 185 18.06 -0.76 -8.29
N VAL A 186 18.65 0.24 -7.64
CA VAL A 186 18.81 0.29 -6.18
C VAL A 186 17.46 0.59 -5.51
N ALA A 187 16.73 1.59 -5.99
CA ALA A 187 15.41 1.96 -5.47
C ALA A 187 14.42 0.80 -5.58
N THR A 188 14.35 0.12 -6.73
CA THR A 188 13.48 -1.06 -6.87
C THR A 188 13.87 -2.19 -5.94
N LYS A 189 15.16 -2.35 -5.61
CA LYS A 189 15.62 -3.37 -4.67
C LYS A 189 15.26 -3.03 -3.22
N PHE A 190 15.32 -1.75 -2.85
CA PHE A 190 14.86 -1.28 -1.54
C PHE A 190 13.34 -1.40 -1.37
N LEU A 191 12.58 -1.22 -2.46
CA LEU A 191 11.11 -1.38 -2.46
C LEU A 191 10.66 -2.84 -2.56
N ASP A 192 11.51 -3.72 -3.09
CA ASP A 192 11.30 -5.17 -3.18
C ASP A 192 11.75 -5.83 -1.87
N GLU A 193 11.11 -5.47 -0.75
CA GLU A 193 11.32 -6.10 0.55
C GLU A 193 10.60 -7.46 0.57
N THR A 194 11.00 -8.37 -0.33
CA THR A 194 10.50 -9.73 -0.35
C THR A 194 10.88 -10.41 0.96
N THR A 195 9.88 -10.66 1.79
CA THR A 195 10.05 -11.42 3.03
C THR A 195 9.96 -12.90 2.68
N TYR A 196 10.85 -13.71 3.24
CA TYR A 196 10.84 -15.16 3.04
C TYR A 196 10.37 -15.83 4.33
N CYS A 197 9.59 -16.89 4.20
CA CYS A 197 9.14 -17.65 5.35
C CYS A 197 10.35 -18.25 6.08
N PRO A 198 10.53 -18.05 7.39
CA PRO A 198 11.69 -18.58 8.13
C PRO A 198 11.69 -20.11 8.23
N ASN A 199 10.56 -20.76 7.97
CA ASN A 199 10.43 -22.21 8.02
C ASN A 199 10.65 -22.84 6.64
N CYS A 200 9.78 -22.54 5.66
CA CYS A 200 9.83 -23.17 4.34
C CYS A 200 10.57 -22.37 3.26
N HIS A 201 11.03 -21.15 3.55
CA HIS A 201 11.72 -20.25 2.62
C HIS A 201 10.95 -19.86 1.36
N ASP A 202 9.62 -20.05 1.33
CA ASP A 202 8.79 -19.49 0.27
C ASP A 202 8.69 -17.97 0.39
N LYS A 203 8.44 -17.32 -0.75
CA LYS A 203 8.14 -15.90 -0.79
C LYS A 203 6.82 -15.64 -0.08
N VAL A 204 6.83 -14.68 0.83
CA VAL A 204 5.66 -14.26 1.58
C VAL A 204 5.39 -12.78 1.30
N ASP A 205 4.13 -12.45 1.07
CA ASP A 205 3.68 -11.07 1.03
C ASP A 205 3.71 -10.44 2.43
N HIS A 206 3.91 -9.12 2.50
CA HIS A 206 4.15 -8.40 3.76
C HIS A 206 2.89 -8.33 4.65
N ASP A 207 1.70 -8.57 4.08
CA ASP A 207 0.43 -8.62 4.79
C ASP A 207 0.04 -10.02 5.29
N GLU A 208 0.73 -11.08 4.84
CA GLU A 208 0.49 -12.44 5.31
C GLU A 208 0.94 -12.60 6.77
N LYS A 209 -0.03 -12.78 7.67
CA LYS A 209 0.24 -13.13 9.08
C LYS A 209 0.69 -14.60 9.24
N VAL A 210 0.41 -15.42 8.24
CA VAL A 210 0.67 -16.86 8.22
C VAL A 210 1.09 -17.22 6.80
N CYS A 211 2.19 -17.97 6.66
CA CYS A 211 2.68 -18.39 5.36
C CYS A 211 1.66 -19.28 4.65
N SER A 212 1.25 -18.89 3.44
CA SER A 212 0.32 -19.63 2.59
C SER A 212 0.77 -21.05 2.21
N ASN A 213 2.08 -21.34 2.20
CA ASN A 213 2.58 -22.68 1.85
C ASN A 213 2.73 -23.62 3.06
N CYS A 214 3.30 -23.16 4.18
CA CYS A 214 3.62 -24.03 5.32
C CYS A 214 2.83 -23.75 6.61
N GLY A 215 2.01 -22.71 6.65
CA GLY A 215 1.21 -22.36 7.84
C GLY A 215 2.00 -21.73 8.99
N THR A 216 3.28 -21.41 8.80
CA THR A 216 4.10 -20.76 9.84
C THR A 216 3.58 -19.35 10.10
N LYS A 217 3.37 -18.97 11.38
CA LYS A 217 3.03 -17.59 11.75
C LYS A 217 4.22 -16.66 11.47
N LEU A 218 3.94 -15.56 10.78
CA LEU A 218 4.93 -14.59 10.30
C LEU A 218 4.93 -13.28 11.09
N SER A 219 4.15 -13.22 12.17
CA SER A 219 4.16 -12.10 13.10
C SER A 219 3.87 -12.57 14.52
N LYS A 220 4.41 -11.84 15.50
CA LYS A 220 4.12 -12.02 16.92
C LYS A 220 3.27 -10.86 17.40
N VAL A 221 2.16 -11.15 18.07
CA VAL A 221 1.31 -10.12 18.68
C VAL A 221 1.67 -10.03 20.16
N CYS A 222 2.06 -8.83 20.60
CA CYS A 222 2.30 -8.57 22.00
C CYS A 222 0.97 -8.38 22.75
N ASP A 223 0.96 -8.64 24.06
CA ASP A 223 -0.19 -8.39 24.95
C ASP A 223 -0.67 -6.93 24.94
N CYS A 224 0.19 -5.98 24.53
CA CYS A 224 -0.20 -4.58 24.33
C CYS A 224 -0.95 -4.34 23.01
N GLY A 225 -1.23 -5.39 22.22
CA GLY A 225 -1.94 -5.33 20.95
C GLY A 225 -1.07 -5.05 19.73
N LYS A 226 0.24 -4.83 19.89
CA LYS A 226 1.15 -4.49 18.78
C LYS A 226 1.65 -5.73 18.04
N VAL A 227 1.68 -5.66 16.71
CA VAL A 227 2.28 -6.67 15.83
C VAL A 227 3.78 -6.40 15.70
N ASN A 228 4.58 -7.45 15.86
CA ASN A 228 6.05 -7.43 15.81
C ASN A 228 6.54 -8.50 14.82
N GLU A 229 7.77 -8.36 14.34
CA GLU A 229 8.38 -9.34 13.41
C GLU A 229 8.65 -10.68 14.12
N VAL A 230 8.71 -11.79 13.36
CA VAL A 230 9.00 -13.12 13.95
C VAL A 230 10.37 -13.16 14.64
N SER A 231 11.34 -12.43 14.09
CA SER A 231 12.70 -12.28 14.60
C SER A 231 12.77 -11.50 15.92
N ASP A 232 11.77 -10.69 16.23
CA ASP A 232 11.77 -9.88 17.44
C ASP A 232 11.66 -10.77 18.70
N THR A 233 12.58 -10.55 19.64
CA THR A 233 12.55 -11.20 20.97
C THR A 233 11.77 -10.37 21.99
N TYR A 234 11.72 -9.05 21.79
CA TYR A 234 11.03 -8.08 22.64
C TYR A 234 10.13 -7.19 21.78
N CYS A 235 9.02 -6.73 22.34
CA CYS A 235 8.10 -5.84 21.68
C CYS A 235 8.76 -4.48 21.43
N ARG A 236 8.72 -4.00 20.18
CA ARG A 236 9.31 -2.71 19.79
C ARG A 236 8.66 -1.48 20.45
N GLU A 237 7.45 -1.66 21.00
CA GLU A 237 6.68 -0.57 21.61
C GLU A 237 6.73 -0.60 23.13
N CYS A 238 6.47 -1.74 23.77
CA CYS A 238 6.40 -1.84 25.23
C CYS A 238 7.59 -2.54 25.89
N GLY A 239 8.56 -3.06 25.11
CA GLY A 239 9.77 -3.72 25.62
C GLY A 239 9.54 -5.08 26.29
N LYS A 240 8.29 -5.57 26.39
CA LYS A 240 8.00 -6.91 26.95
C LYS A 240 8.50 -8.02 26.03
N LYS A 241 8.94 -9.13 26.61
CA LYS A 241 9.33 -10.32 25.84
C LYS A 241 8.12 -10.87 25.08
N LEU A 242 8.31 -11.19 23.80
CA LEU A 242 7.27 -11.75 22.94
C LEU A 242 7.24 -13.29 23.09
N ASN A 243 6.05 -13.87 23.19
CA ASN A 243 5.83 -15.33 23.22
C ASN A 243 5.62 -15.90 21.82
#